data_AF-A0AAP2YWW2-F1
#
_entry.id   AF-A0AAP2YWW2-F1
#
_cell.length_a   1.000
_cell.length_b   1.000
_cell.length_c   1.000
_cell.angle_alpha   90.00
_cell.angle_beta   90.00
_cell.angle_gamma   90.00
#
_symmetry.space_group_name_H-M   'P 1'
#
loop_
_entity.id
_entity.type
_entity.pdbx_description
1 polymer ?
#
loop_
_entity_poly.entity_id
_entity_poly.type
_entity_poly.pdbx_seq_one_letter_code
_entity_poly.pdbx_strand_id
1 'polypeptide(L)'
;MSTEDSRHVYRLHSTLELPLEELREHFDDAPLPEGVADVEITRRNNTLILKAVAEDQSVSKYTPTAQLKASVTEVRVYEEDPEERRNSFRWDEEEEEEIESELVEFAAFKGDRETVLQNSLLQYEMFLVLCGIAEQAEKGTLTAISEHDGDLEATRIVDGEPRPADVEVVEGPRDRKSGQSGVNWRDNKFISD
;
A
#
# COMPACT_ATOMS: atom_id res chain seq x y z
N MET A 1 -19.52 8.78 27.34
CA MET A 1 -19.72 8.28 25.96
C MET A 1 -18.58 7.32 25.73
N SER A 2 -18.87 6.05 25.51
CA SER A 2 -17.84 5.06 25.23
C SER A 2 -17.17 5.48 23.93
N THR A 3 -15.93 5.95 24.01
CA THR A 3 -15.05 6.02 22.84
C THR A 3 -14.82 4.58 22.43
N GLU A 4 -15.65 4.11 21.50
CA GLU A 4 -15.27 2.96 20.68
C GLU A 4 -13.92 3.33 20.06
N ASP A 5 -12.91 2.48 20.27
CA ASP A 5 -11.57 2.55 19.67
C ASP A 5 -11.76 2.60 18.14
N SER A 6 -11.92 3.80 17.60
CA SER A 6 -12.20 4.01 16.18
C SER A 6 -10.86 4.08 15.46
N ARG A 7 -10.59 3.06 14.65
CA ARG A 7 -9.35 2.91 13.89
C ARG A 7 -9.71 2.78 12.42
N HIS A 8 -9.51 3.85 11.65
CA HIS A 8 -9.95 3.91 10.26
C HIS A 8 -8.93 4.61 9.38
N VAL A 9 -8.78 4.12 8.15
CA VAL A 9 -7.97 4.76 7.12
C VAL A 9 -8.91 5.37 6.09
N TYR A 10 -9.04 6.70 6.09
CA TYR A 10 -9.97 7.40 5.21
C TYR A 10 -9.40 7.54 3.80
N ARG A 11 -8.12 7.90 3.70
CA ARG A 11 -7.43 8.11 2.44
C ARG A 11 -6.07 7.46 2.51
N LEU A 12 -5.68 6.81 1.43
CA LEU A 12 -4.36 6.25 1.26
C LEU A 12 -3.99 6.31 -0.20
N HIS A 13 -2.77 6.74 -0.48
CA HIS A 13 -2.16 6.69 -1.80
C HIS A 13 -0.70 6.31 -1.62
N SER A 14 -0.29 5.25 -2.32
CA SER A 14 1.03 4.66 -2.23
C SER A 14 1.63 4.51 -3.62
N THR A 15 2.93 4.78 -3.72
CA THR A 15 3.77 4.61 -4.91
C THR A 15 5.08 3.90 -4.58
N LEU A 16 5.14 3.22 -3.45
CA LEU A 16 6.36 2.62 -2.89
C LEU A 16 6.88 1.48 -3.78
N GLU A 17 8.21 1.42 -3.90
CA GLU A 17 8.94 0.34 -4.54
C GLU A 17 10.11 -0.06 -3.65
N LEU A 18 10.24 -1.36 -3.37
CA LEU A 18 11.36 -1.91 -2.63
C LEU A 18 11.72 -3.32 -3.12
N PRO A 19 12.99 -3.75 -2.99
CA PRO A 19 13.38 -5.13 -3.25
C PRO A 19 12.57 -6.13 -2.41
N LEU A 20 12.23 -7.27 -3.01
CA LEU A 20 11.45 -8.31 -2.35
C LEU A 20 12.24 -8.97 -1.21
N GLU A 21 13.56 -9.00 -1.30
CA GLU A 21 14.44 -9.48 -0.25
C GLU A 21 14.36 -8.59 0.99
N GLU A 22 14.58 -7.28 0.84
CA GLU A 22 14.41 -6.30 1.92
C GLU A 22 13.01 -6.35 2.54
N LEU A 23 11.96 -6.50 1.72
CA LEU A 23 10.60 -6.66 2.25
C LEU A 23 10.47 -7.89 3.15
N ARG A 24 11.14 -9.00 2.85
CA ARG A 24 11.10 -10.22 3.68
C ARG A 24 11.91 -10.03 4.95
N GLU A 25 13.11 -9.48 4.84
CA GLU A 25 13.96 -9.15 5.98
C GLU A 25 13.24 -8.22 6.97
N HIS A 26 12.49 -7.25 6.47
CA HIS A 26 11.65 -6.37 7.29
C HIS A 26 10.74 -7.16 8.23
N PHE A 27 10.05 -8.20 7.73
CA PHE A 27 9.11 -8.97 8.56
C PHE A 27 9.79 -9.93 9.53
N ASP A 28 11.05 -10.31 9.27
CA ASP A 28 11.81 -11.15 10.18
C ASP A 28 12.29 -10.37 11.43
N ASP A 29 12.59 -9.08 11.27
CA ASP A 29 13.14 -8.22 12.33
C ASP A 29 12.15 -7.20 12.93
N ALA A 30 11.12 -6.77 12.18
CA ALA A 30 10.25 -5.68 12.61
C ALA A 30 9.18 -6.13 13.60
N PRO A 31 8.92 -5.35 14.67
CA PRO A 31 7.80 -5.59 15.55
C PRO A 31 6.48 -5.35 14.81
N LEU A 32 5.58 -6.34 14.85
CA LEU A 32 4.24 -6.21 14.31
C LEU A 32 3.34 -5.37 15.23
N PRO A 33 2.36 -4.63 14.67
CA PRO A 33 1.42 -3.84 15.46
C PRO A 33 0.47 -4.73 16.29
N GLU A 34 -0.02 -4.18 17.40
CA GLU A 34 -0.92 -4.88 18.33
C GLU A 34 -2.16 -5.45 17.62
N GLY A 35 -2.49 -6.72 17.87
CA GLY A 35 -3.60 -7.42 17.23
C GLY A 35 -3.21 -8.20 15.96
N VAL A 36 -2.00 -8.01 15.41
CA VAL A 36 -1.45 -8.80 14.30
C VAL A 36 -0.41 -9.77 14.84
N ALA A 37 -0.71 -11.07 14.75
CA ALA A 37 0.19 -12.14 15.19
C ALA A 37 1.31 -12.38 14.18
N ASP A 38 0.97 -12.31 12.90
CA ASP A 38 1.83 -12.66 11.78
C ASP A 38 1.28 -12.04 10.49
N VAL A 39 2.12 -11.94 9.46
CA VAL A 39 1.76 -11.47 8.12
C VAL A 39 2.08 -12.57 7.09
N GLU A 40 1.03 -13.24 6.61
CA GLU A 40 1.18 -14.27 5.58
C GLU A 40 1.47 -13.63 4.22
N ILE A 41 2.70 -13.81 3.72
CA ILE A 41 3.11 -13.34 2.39
C ILE A 41 2.85 -14.44 1.35
N THR A 42 1.97 -14.16 0.39
CA THR A 42 1.66 -15.08 -0.71
C THR A 42 1.93 -14.43 -2.06
N ARG A 43 2.63 -15.14 -2.95
CA ARG A 43 2.85 -14.72 -4.34
C ARG A 43 1.88 -15.45 -5.26
N ARG A 44 1.12 -14.68 -6.06
CA ARG A 44 0.27 -15.19 -7.13
C ARG A 44 0.67 -14.51 -8.43
N ASN A 45 1.37 -15.23 -9.31
CA ASN A 45 1.95 -14.71 -10.54
C ASN A 45 2.82 -13.47 -10.25
N ASN A 46 2.36 -12.30 -10.71
CA ASN A 46 3.02 -11.01 -10.55
C ASN A 46 2.40 -10.15 -9.44
N THR A 47 1.61 -10.73 -8.54
CA THR A 47 0.99 -10.03 -7.42
C THR A 47 1.45 -10.66 -6.12
N LEU A 48 1.93 -9.82 -5.21
CA LEU A 48 2.23 -10.17 -3.84
C LEU A 48 1.05 -9.75 -2.96
N ILE A 49 0.55 -10.68 -2.16
CA ILE A 49 -0.55 -10.45 -1.23
C ILE A 49 -0.03 -10.74 0.17
N LEU A 50 0.00 -9.71 1.01
CA LEU A 50 0.34 -9.81 2.42
C LEU A 50 -0.96 -9.79 3.22
N LYS A 51 -1.23 -10.82 4.01
CA LYS A 51 -2.47 -10.95 4.75
C LYS A 51 -2.20 -10.94 6.25
N ALA A 52 -2.92 -10.09 6.98
CA ALA A 52 -2.87 -10.10 8.44
C ALA A 52 -3.40 -11.43 9.01
N VAL A 53 -2.66 -12.00 9.95
CA VAL A 53 -3.12 -13.03 10.87
C VAL A 53 -3.48 -12.35 12.18
N ALA A 54 -4.75 -12.41 12.57
CA ALA A 54 -5.20 -11.83 13.83
C ALA A 54 -4.69 -12.63 15.02
N GLU A 55 -4.27 -11.96 16.10
CA GLU A 55 -3.96 -12.61 17.38
C GLU A 55 -5.21 -13.19 18.04
N ASP A 56 -6.35 -12.53 17.84
CA ASP A 56 -7.62 -12.94 18.42
C ASP A 56 -8.22 -14.15 17.68
N GLN A 57 -8.18 -15.30 18.34
CA GLN A 57 -8.75 -16.57 17.86
C GLN A 57 -10.29 -16.56 17.85
N SER A 58 -10.94 -15.53 18.40
CA SER A 58 -12.39 -15.33 18.33
C SER A 58 -12.86 -14.86 16.95
N VAL A 59 -11.95 -14.31 16.14
CA VAL A 59 -12.21 -13.93 14.76
C VAL A 59 -12.53 -15.19 13.95
N SER A 60 -13.75 -15.24 13.41
CA SER A 60 -14.19 -16.34 12.56
C SER A 60 -13.28 -16.52 11.34
N LYS A 61 -13.03 -17.77 10.94
CA LYS A 61 -12.28 -18.13 9.71
C LYS A 61 -12.86 -17.51 8.43
N TYR A 62 -14.11 -17.04 8.48
CA TYR A 62 -14.83 -16.42 7.38
C TYR A 62 -14.78 -14.89 7.39
N THR A 63 -14.21 -14.28 8.43
CA THR A 63 -14.02 -12.84 8.49
C THR A 63 -12.72 -12.50 7.76
N PRO A 64 -12.76 -11.80 6.62
CA PRO A 64 -11.56 -11.45 5.89
C PRO A 64 -10.77 -10.38 6.65
N THR A 65 -9.54 -10.72 7.04
CA THR A 65 -8.55 -9.80 7.60
C THR A 65 -7.99 -8.88 6.51
N ALA A 66 -7.43 -7.74 6.95
CA ALA A 66 -6.81 -6.76 6.07
C ALA A 66 -5.67 -7.37 5.25
N GLN A 67 -5.58 -6.93 4.00
CA GLN A 67 -4.63 -7.45 3.02
C GLN A 67 -3.94 -6.30 2.31
N LEU A 68 -2.61 -6.35 2.22
CA LEU A 68 -1.85 -5.48 1.36
C LEU A 68 -1.57 -6.17 0.02
N LYS A 69 -1.79 -5.43 -1.07
CA LYS A 69 -1.54 -5.91 -2.42
C LYS A 69 -0.43 -5.11 -3.06
N ALA A 70 0.63 -5.80 -3.49
CA ALA A 70 1.71 -5.26 -4.30
C ALA A 70 1.80 -5.99 -5.63
N SER A 71 2.36 -5.31 -6.63
CA SER A 71 2.76 -5.93 -7.89
C SER A 71 4.25 -6.24 -7.84
N VAL A 72 4.66 -7.44 -8.25
CA VAL A 72 6.07 -7.79 -8.38
C VAL A 72 6.57 -7.24 -9.72
N THR A 73 7.82 -6.81 -9.83
CA THR A 73 8.44 -6.43 -11.11
C THR A 73 9.88 -6.91 -11.09
N GLU A 74 10.28 -7.66 -12.11
CA GLU A 74 11.66 -8.12 -12.26
C GLU A 74 12.45 -7.02 -12.98
N VAL A 75 13.49 -6.49 -12.31
CA VAL A 75 14.38 -5.47 -12.88
C VAL A 75 15.78 -6.08 -12.95
N ARG A 76 16.40 -6.02 -14.14
CA ARG A 76 17.81 -6.38 -14.31
C ARG A 76 18.64 -5.20 -13.85
N VAL A 77 19.33 -5.34 -12.73
CA VAL A 77 20.27 -4.35 -12.23
C VAL A 77 21.66 -4.73 -12.75
N TYR A 78 22.36 -3.77 -13.34
CA TYR A 78 23.74 -3.93 -13.78
C TYR A 78 24.64 -3.23 -12.76
N GLU A 79 25.72 -3.87 -12.33
CA GLU A 79 26.69 -3.27 -11.38
C GLU A 79 27.37 -1.99 -11.91
N GLU A 80 27.42 -1.81 -13.22
CA GLU A 80 27.99 -0.62 -13.89
C GLU A 80 26.94 -0.01 -14.82
N ASP A 81 26.75 1.32 -14.77
CA ASP A 81 25.82 2.02 -15.65
C ASP A 81 26.32 1.93 -17.11
N PRO A 82 25.55 1.35 -18.04
CA PRO A 82 25.98 1.19 -19.43
C PRO A 82 26.28 2.52 -20.15
N GLU A 83 25.82 3.67 -19.63
CA GLU A 83 26.16 4.98 -20.17
C GLU A 83 27.57 5.47 -19.78
N GLU A 84 28.10 5.09 -18.61
CA GLU A 84 29.44 5.48 -18.17
C GLU A 84 30.52 4.80 -19.02
N ARG A 85 30.31 3.54 -19.39
CA ARG A 85 31.23 2.78 -20.26
C ARG A 85 31.24 3.27 -21.71
N ARG A 86 30.13 3.85 -22.20
CA ARG A 86 30.04 4.44 -23.55
C ARG A 86 30.89 5.70 -23.72
N ASN A 87 31.18 6.40 -22.63
CA ASN A 87 31.96 7.64 -22.64
C ASN A 87 33.46 7.41 -22.37
N SER A 88 33.85 6.22 -21.91
CA SER A 88 35.24 5.80 -21.82
C SER A 88 35.74 5.28 -23.17
N PHE A 89 36.39 6.14 -23.96
CA PHE A 89 37.17 5.69 -25.13
C PHE A 89 38.33 4.81 -24.68
N ARG A 90 38.16 3.48 -24.70
CA ARG A 90 39.25 2.49 -24.49
C ARG A 90 39.40 1.61 -25.74
N TRP A 91 40.60 1.66 -26.32
CA TRP A 91 41.04 0.78 -27.40
C TRP A 91 41.47 -0.57 -26.80
N ASP A 92 40.54 -1.50 -26.63
CA ASP A 92 40.85 -2.93 -26.54
C ASP A 92 39.61 -3.70 -26.99
N GLU A 93 39.66 -4.19 -28.23
CA GLU A 93 38.84 -5.30 -28.71
C GLU A 93 39.45 -6.58 -28.15
N GLU A 94 38.97 -7.08 -27.01
CA GLU A 94 38.96 -8.50 -26.60
C GLU A 94 38.47 -8.60 -25.14
N GLU A 95 37.56 -9.55 -24.87
CA GLU A 95 36.78 -9.75 -23.63
C GLU A 95 35.60 -8.78 -23.41
N GLU A 96 34.48 -9.06 -24.10
CA GLU A 96 33.15 -8.79 -23.55
C GLU A 96 32.98 -9.62 -22.27
N GLU A 97 33.50 -9.13 -21.14
CA GLU A 97 33.14 -9.66 -19.82
C GLU A 97 31.60 -9.56 -19.70
N GLU A 98 30.93 -10.71 -19.61
CA GLU A 98 29.49 -10.77 -19.35
C GLU A 98 29.22 -10.02 -18.04
N ILE A 99 28.66 -8.80 -18.13
CA ILE A 99 28.31 -7.99 -16.96
C ILE A 99 27.45 -8.87 -16.04
N GLU A 100 27.87 -9.03 -14.79
CA GLU A 100 27.10 -9.76 -13.78
C GLU A 100 25.76 -9.00 -13.58
N SER A 101 24.73 -9.42 -14.32
CA SER A 101 23.40 -8.85 -14.20
C SER A 101 22.65 -9.64 -13.13
N GLU A 102 22.32 -8.99 -12.02
CA GLU A 102 21.46 -9.58 -11.01
C GLU A 102 19.99 -9.29 -11.34
N LEU A 103 19.18 -10.34 -11.39
CA LEU A 103 17.73 -10.22 -11.52
C LEU A 103 17.15 -9.94 -10.14
N VAL A 104 16.89 -8.67 -9.84
CA VAL A 104 16.29 -8.26 -8.56
C VAL A 104 14.78 -8.13 -8.74
N GLU A 105 14.03 -8.80 -7.88
CA GLU A 105 12.57 -8.69 -7.84
C GLU A 105 12.18 -7.52 -6.93
N PHE A 106 11.39 -6.58 -7.45
CA PHE A 106 10.85 -5.46 -6.70
C PHE A 106 9.37 -5.69 -6.37
N ALA A 107 8.98 -5.37 -5.14
CA ALA A 107 7.60 -5.24 -4.71
C ALA A 107 7.15 -3.78 -4.84
N ALA A 108 6.12 -3.54 -5.66
CA ALA A 108 5.56 -2.21 -5.91
C ALA A 108 4.15 -2.08 -5.31
N PHE A 109 4.02 -1.27 -4.27
CA PHE A 109 2.74 -0.93 -3.64
C PHE A 109 2.19 0.34 -4.29
N LYS A 110 1.58 0.18 -5.46
CA LYS A 110 1.04 1.28 -6.26
C LYS A 110 -0.48 1.29 -6.27
N GLY A 111 -1.06 2.39 -5.79
CA GLY A 111 -2.50 2.61 -5.87
C GLY A 111 -3.07 3.46 -4.76
N ASP A 112 -4.39 3.48 -4.70
CA ASP A 112 -5.19 4.06 -3.64
C ASP A 112 -5.49 3.04 -2.53
N ARG A 113 -6.21 3.49 -1.49
CA ARG A 113 -6.64 2.66 -0.37
C ARG A 113 -7.27 1.34 -0.83
N GLU A 114 -8.19 1.37 -1.78
CA GLU A 114 -8.94 0.17 -2.21
C GLU A 114 -8.09 -0.82 -3.00
N THR A 115 -7.06 -0.32 -3.69
CA THR A 115 -6.13 -1.15 -4.45
C THR A 115 -5.07 -1.77 -3.56
N VAL A 116 -4.52 -0.98 -2.64
CA VAL A 116 -3.35 -1.37 -1.83
C VAL A 116 -3.77 -2.01 -0.52
N LEU A 117 -4.78 -1.49 0.18
CA LEU A 117 -5.21 -1.92 1.52
C LEU A 117 -6.67 -2.41 1.49
N GLN A 118 -6.84 -3.71 1.35
CA GLN A 118 -8.13 -4.37 1.21
C GLN A 118 -8.66 -4.91 2.54
N ASN A 119 -9.98 -5.09 2.62
CA ASN A 119 -10.74 -5.49 3.81
C ASN A 119 -10.63 -4.48 4.98
N SER A 120 -11.44 -4.69 6.02
CA SER A 120 -11.63 -3.74 7.11
C SER A 120 -11.11 -4.22 8.46
N LEU A 121 -11.11 -5.54 8.72
CA LEU A 121 -10.62 -6.07 9.99
C LEU A 121 -9.09 -5.94 10.04
N LEU A 122 -8.55 -5.33 11.10
CA LEU A 122 -7.12 -4.99 11.24
C LEU A 122 -6.59 -4.02 10.17
N GLN A 123 -7.46 -3.18 9.61
CA GLN A 123 -7.10 -2.26 8.53
C GLN A 123 -6.07 -1.23 8.97
N TYR A 124 -6.24 -0.63 10.15
CA TYR A 124 -5.31 0.38 10.66
C TYR A 124 -3.95 -0.23 10.99
N GLU A 125 -3.96 -1.43 11.58
CA GLU A 125 -2.76 -2.19 11.90
C GLU A 125 -1.99 -2.53 10.62
N MET A 126 -2.66 -2.98 9.56
CA MET A 126 -2.00 -3.19 8.26
C MET A 126 -1.57 -1.90 7.58
N PHE A 127 -2.18 -0.76 7.90
CA PHE A 127 -1.67 0.54 7.48
C PHE A 127 -0.37 0.90 8.21
N LEU A 128 -0.24 0.61 9.51
CA LEU A 128 1.02 0.77 10.23
C LEU A 128 2.13 -0.12 9.66
N VAL A 129 1.80 -1.36 9.29
CA VAL A 129 2.73 -2.25 8.57
C VAL A 129 3.19 -1.59 7.25
N LEU A 130 2.27 -1.00 6.49
CA LEU A 130 2.62 -0.31 5.25
C LEU A 130 3.49 0.93 5.51
N CYS A 131 3.29 1.65 6.62
CA CYS A 131 4.18 2.74 7.03
C CYS A 131 5.60 2.23 7.33
N GLY A 132 5.74 1.11 8.04
CA GLY A 132 7.05 0.48 8.27
C GLY A 132 7.76 0.08 6.98
N ILE A 133 7.02 -0.48 6.02
CA ILE A 133 7.53 -0.76 4.67
C ILE A 133 7.95 0.54 3.96
N ALA A 134 7.17 1.61 4.10
CA ALA A 134 7.44 2.89 3.46
C ALA A 134 8.71 3.57 3.98
N GLU A 135 9.05 3.37 5.26
CA GLU A 135 10.27 3.88 5.87
C GLU A 135 11.53 3.15 5.38
N GLN A 136 11.39 1.89 4.94
CA GLN A 136 12.48 1.13 4.33
C GLN A 136 12.58 1.29 2.83
N ALA A 137 11.49 1.65 2.16
CA ALA A 137 11.47 1.82 0.72
C ALA A 137 12.42 2.96 0.30
N GLU A 138 13.46 2.63 -0.46
CA GLU A 138 14.40 3.62 -1.02
C GLU A 138 13.72 4.62 -1.97
N LYS A 139 12.59 4.21 -2.58
CA LYS A 139 11.87 5.01 -3.57
C LYS A 139 10.36 4.98 -3.37
N GLY A 140 9.77 6.16 -3.49
CA GLY A 140 8.33 6.34 -3.62
C GLY A 140 7.72 7.16 -2.51
N THR A 141 6.42 7.34 -2.59
CA THR A 141 5.66 8.15 -1.63
C THR A 141 4.48 7.38 -1.07
N LEU A 142 4.31 7.48 0.24
CA LEU A 142 3.10 7.06 0.96
C LEU A 142 2.44 8.31 1.54
N THR A 143 1.17 8.52 1.22
CA THR A 143 0.35 9.57 1.82
C THR A 143 -0.94 8.95 2.32
N ALA A 144 -1.31 9.28 3.55
CA ALA A 144 -2.53 8.75 4.15
C ALA A 144 -3.16 9.73 5.12
N ILE A 145 -4.46 9.57 5.33
CA ILE A 145 -5.25 10.20 6.37
C ILE A 145 -5.92 9.08 7.14
N SER A 146 -5.56 8.95 8.42
CA SER A 146 -6.07 7.92 9.32
C SER A 146 -6.62 8.56 10.59
N GLU A 147 -7.49 7.83 11.27
CA GLU A 147 -7.94 8.14 12.62
C GLU A 147 -7.50 7.04 13.56
N HIS A 148 -7.03 7.47 14.72
CA HIS A 148 -6.72 6.62 15.86
C HIS A 148 -7.16 7.35 17.14
N ASP A 149 -7.88 6.67 18.03
CA ASP A 149 -8.40 7.23 19.29
C ASP A 149 -9.25 8.51 19.13
N GLY A 150 -9.89 8.69 17.97
CA GLY A 150 -10.67 9.88 17.64
C GLY A 150 -9.86 11.09 17.17
N ASP A 151 -8.54 10.95 17.05
CA ASP A 151 -7.65 11.97 16.49
C ASP A 151 -7.33 11.64 15.02
N LEU A 152 -7.46 12.65 14.15
CA LEU A 152 -7.09 12.55 12.74
C LEU A 152 -5.60 12.84 12.55
N GLU A 153 -4.91 11.90 11.94
CA GLU A 153 -3.49 11.98 11.62
C GLU A 153 -3.28 11.97 10.10
N ALA A 154 -2.37 12.82 9.63
CA ALA A 154 -1.92 12.85 8.24
C ALA A 154 -0.49 12.34 8.15
N THR A 155 -0.33 11.21 7.49
CA THR A 155 0.97 10.56 7.31
C THR A 155 1.48 10.86 5.91
N ARG A 156 2.74 11.29 5.82
CA ARG A 156 3.45 11.45 4.55
C ARG A 156 4.87 10.93 4.70
N ILE A 157 5.22 9.91 3.93
CA ILE A 157 6.57 9.33 3.86
C ILE A 157 7.03 9.46 2.41
N VAL A 158 8.24 9.97 2.22
CA VAL A 158 8.84 10.22 0.90
C VAL A 158 10.25 9.65 0.93
N ASP A 159 10.50 8.67 0.07
CA ASP A 159 11.81 8.02 -0.10
C ASP A 159 12.42 7.57 1.24
N GLY A 160 11.64 6.80 2.02
CA GLY A 160 12.03 6.31 3.35
C GLY A 160 11.89 7.33 4.48
N GLU A 161 11.75 8.63 4.19
CA GLU A 161 11.75 9.67 5.22
C GLU A 161 10.34 10.18 5.56
N PRO A 162 9.94 10.19 6.85
CA PRO A 162 8.72 10.85 7.28
C PRO A 162 8.83 12.36 7.08
N ARG A 163 7.82 12.95 6.45
CA ARG A 163 7.72 14.38 6.15
C ARG A 163 6.45 14.96 6.75
N PRO A 164 6.47 16.24 7.18
CA PRO A 164 5.25 16.91 7.59
C PRO A 164 4.24 16.94 6.44
N ALA A 165 2.98 16.62 6.76
CA ALA A 165 1.84 16.70 5.88
C ALA A 165 0.95 17.88 6.27
N ASP A 166 0.31 18.50 5.28
CA ASP A 166 -0.71 19.52 5.49
C ASP A 166 -2.05 19.00 4.96
N VAL A 167 -3.12 19.20 5.73
CA VAL A 167 -4.47 18.74 5.38
C VAL A 167 -5.35 19.95 5.13
N GLU A 168 -5.65 20.19 3.86
CA GLU A 168 -6.65 21.17 3.48
C GLU A 168 -8.04 20.53 3.42
N VAL A 169 -8.90 20.90 4.35
CA VAL A 169 -10.31 20.48 4.34
C VAL A 169 -11.09 21.46 3.48
N VAL A 170 -11.41 21.04 2.26
CA VAL A 170 -12.27 21.80 1.35
C VAL A 170 -13.71 21.28 1.41
N GLU A 171 -14.69 22.18 1.50
CA GLU A 171 -16.08 21.80 1.21
C GLU A 171 -16.12 21.36 -0.27
N GLY A 172 -16.41 20.08 -0.52
CA GLY A 172 -16.71 19.61 -1.87
C GLY A 172 -17.84 20.43 -2.49
N PRO A 173 -18.00 20.43 -3.83
CA PRO A 173 -19.13 21.12 -4.45
C PRO A 173 -20.40 20.63 -3.77
N ARG A 174 -21.04 21.50 -2.97
CA ARG A 174 -22.31 21.21 -2.29
C ARG A 174 -23.16 20.46 -3.28
N ASP A 175 -23.53 19.23 -2.96
CA ASP A 175 -24.47 18.46 -3.74
C ASP A 175 -25.67 19.38 -3.95
N ARG A 176 -25.80 19.90 -5.17
CA ARG A 176 -26.40 21.20 -5.43
C ARG A 176 -27.90 20.99 -5.52
N LYS A 177 -28.51 20.62 -4.38
CA LYS A 177 -29.86 20.10 -4.27
C LYS A 177 -30.01 18.84 -5.14
N SER A 178 -30.18 17.69 -4.48
CA SER A 178 -31.07 16.66 -5.00
C SER A 178 -32.47 17.28 -5.17
N GLY A 179 -32.63 18.06 -6.24
CA GLY A 179 -33.91 18.57 -6.67
C GLY A 179 -34.77 17.38 -7.01
N GLN A 180 -35.70 17.06 -6.09
CA GLN A 180 -37.02 16.45 -6.27
C GLN A 180 -37.40 16.02 -7.71
N SER A 181 -36.61 15.14 -8.33
CA SER A 181 -36.91 14.53 -9.63
C SER A 181 -36.31 13.12 -9.70
N GLY A 182 -36.29 12.42 -8.56
CA GLY A 182 -36.16 10.98 -8.56
C GLY A 182 -37.53 10.38 -8.92
N VAL A 183 -37.60 9.61 -10.01
CA VAL A 183 -38.81 8.88 -10.39
C VAL A 183 -39.18 7.94 -9.23
N ASN A 184 -40.35 8.16 -8.64
CA ASN A 184 -40.89 7.34 -7.56
C ASN A 184 -41.36 5.99 -8.14
N TRP A 185 -40.44 5.02 -8.21
CA TRP A 185 -40.68 3.68 -8.75
C TRP A 185 -41.76 2.89 -7.97
N ARG A 186 -42.16 3.35 -6.78
CA ARG A 186 -43.27 2.77 -6.01
C ARG A 186 -44.65 3.18 -6.52
N ASP A 187 -44.76 4.23 -7.32
CA ASP A 187 -46.04 4.81 -7.78
C ASP A 187 -46.27 4.54 -9.28
N ASN A 188 -45.85 3.35 -9.74
CA ASN A 188 -45.90 3.00 -11.16
C ASN A 188 -47.32 2.57 -11.57
N LYS A 189 -48.04 3.44 -12.30
CA LYS A 189 -49.39 3.21 -12.85
C LYS A 189 -49.49 2.04 -13.84
N PHE A 190 -48.38 1.41 -14.22
CA PHE A 190 -48.34 0.21 -15.07
C PHE A 190 -48.19 -1.09 -14.27
N ILE A 191 -48.05 -1.00 -12.95
CA ILE A 191 -48.04 -2.14 -12.01
C ILE A 191 -49.30 -2.01 -11.17
N SER A 192 -50.45 -2.33 -11.76
CA SER A 192 -51.69 -2.55 -11.03
C SER A 192 -52.29 -3.83 -11.57
N ASP A 193 -52.64 -4.73 -10.65
CA ASP A 193 -53.34 -6.00 -10.92
C ASP A 193 -54.62 -5.76 -11.75
#